data_AF-A0A9P0LMJ1-F1
#
_entry.id   AF-A0A9P0LMJ1-F1
#
_cell.length_a   1.000
_cell.length_b   1.000
_cell.length_c   1.000
_cell.angle_alpha   90.00
_cell.angle_beta   90.00
_cell.angle_gamma   90.00
#
_symmetry.space_group_name_H-M   'P 1'
#
loop_
_entity.id
_entity.type
_entity.pdbx_description
1 polymer ?
#
loop_
_entity_poly.entity_id
_entity_poly.type
_entity_poly.pdbx_seq_one_letter_code
_entity_poly.pdbx_strand_id
1 'polypeptide(L)'
;MVAYIATVSPDTWTSAPIAVVNGGSIRTTIMPGKDGAVTRGEILGAMPFGNSIVTLSLSGEDLVKTLEIGARSNGETSRGEFLQVSGIRVTYDMTKPTLSRVVSVKVRCGKCRIPEYEDVDPTKNYTIVAQVS
;
A
#
# COMPACT_ATOMS: atom_id res chain seq x y z
N MET A 1 -7.13 -21.11 -2.65
CA MET A 1 -7.09 -20.26 -1.44
C MET A 1 -5.96 -20.77 -0.57
N VAL A 2 -4.79 -20.14 -0.61
CA VAL A 2 -3.67 -20.49 0.28
C VAL A 2 -3.78 -19.55 1.48
N ALA A 3 -4.25 -20.07 2.61
CA ALA A 3 -4.25 -19.33 3.87
C ALA A 3 -2.81 -19.27 4.39
N TYR A 4 -2.23 -18.06 4.45
CA TYR A 4 -0.91 -17.86 5.01
C TYR A 4 -1.06 -17.66 6.53
N ILE A 5 -0.55 -18.62 7.30
CA ILE A 5 -0.42 -18.49 8.74
C ILE A 5 0.79 -17.60 9.00
N ALA A 6 0.57 -16.43 9.59
CA ALA A 6 1.66 -15.58 10.07
C ALA A 6 2.46 -16.35 11.12
N THR A 7 3.71 -16.70 10.81
CA THR A 7 4.64 -17.27 11.78
C THR A 7 5.08 -16.15 12.74
N VAL A 8 4.40 -16.07 13.88
CA VAL A 8 4.75 -15.14 14.96
C VAL A 8 6.02 -15.66 15.64
N SER A 9 7.16 -15.07 15.30
CA SER A 9 8.42 -15.22 16.05
C SER A 9 8.43 -14.21 17.22
N PRO A 10 9.12 -14.48 18.35
CA PRO A 10 9.26 -13.53 19.46
C PRO A 10 9.77 -12.14 19.04
N ASP A 11 10.48 -12.08 17.91
CA ASP A 11 11.09 -10.87 17.37
C ASP A 11 10.25 -10.20 16.28
N THR A 12 9.05 -10.70 15.98
CA THR A 12 8.20 -10.23 14.88
C THR A 12 6.78 -9.97 15.37
N TRP A 13 6.35 -8.70 15.39
CA TRP A 13 4.99 -8.34 15.77
C TRP A 13 3.95 -8.59 14.66
N THR A 14 4.38 -8.63 13.38
CA THR A 14 3.55 -9.01 12.23
C THR A 14 4.41 -9.45 11.05
N SER A 15 3.92 -10.41 10.26
CA SER A 15 4.53 -10.80 8.99
C SER A 15 4.16 -9.89 7.82
N ALA A 16 3.21 -8.97 8.00
CA ALA A 16 2.66 -8.11 6.95
C ALA A 16 2.56 -6.65 7.43
N PRO A 17 3.70 -5.95 7.60
CA PRO A 17 3.72 -4.63 8.23
C PRO A 17 3.29 -3.49 7.30
N ILE A 18 3.31 -3.71 5.98
CA ILE A 18 3.04 -2.68 4.97
C ILE A 18 2.03 -3.16 3.92
N ALA A 19 1.26 -2.22 3.36
CA ALA A 19 0.25 -2.49 2.35
C ALA A 19 0.16 -1.37 1.32
N VAL A 20 -0.27 -1.72 0.10
CA VAL A 20 -0.54 -0.79 -0.99
C VAL A 20 -1.86 -1.12 -1.69
N VAL A 21 -2.57 -0.08 -2.11
CA VAL A 21 -3.80 -0.17 -2.91
C VAL A 21 -3.76 0.92 -3.97
N ASN A 22 -4.00 0.59 -5.23
CA ASN A 22 -4.10 1.62 -6.27
C ASN A 22 -5.40 2.41 -6.12
N GLY A 23 -5.32 3.73 -6.28
CA GLY A 23 -6.46 4.64 -6.11
C GLY A 23 -7.64 4.33 -7.05
N GLY A 24 -7.36 3.75 -8.22
CA GLY A 24 -8.39 3.33 -9.19
C GLY A 24 -9.33 2.24 -8.67
N SER A 25 -8.91 1.49 -7.66
CA SER A 25 -9.72 0.45 -7.00
C SER A 25 -10.73 1.03 -6.00
N ILE A 26 -10.57 2.30 -5.58
CA ILE A 26 -11.49 3.03 -4.72
C ILE A 26 -12.40 3.87 -5.62
N ARG A 27 -13.69 3.57 -5.65
CA ARG A 27 -14.62 4.07 -6.69
C ARG A 27 -15.55 5.17 -6.22
N THR A 28 -15.88 5.19 -4.95
CA THR A 28 -16.72 6.24 -4.38
C THR A 28 -16.39 6.48 -2.91
N THR A 29 -16.83 7.62 -2.42
CA THR A 29 -16.86 7.91 -0.99
C THR A 29 -18.01 7.12 -0.36
N ILE A 30 -17.74 6.53 0.81
CA ILE A 30 -18.79 5.93 1.64
C ILE A 30 -19.54 7.06 2.32
N MET A 31 -20.86 7.10 2.17
CA MET A 31 -21.74 8.03 2.87
C MET A 31 -22.49 7.27 3.97
N PRO A 32 -22.04 7.34 5.24
CA PRO A 32 -22.75 6.68 6.33
C PRO A 32 -24.19 7.19 6.45
N GLY A 33 -25.08 6.33 6.94
CA GLY A 33 -26.44 6.72 7.30
C GLY A 33 -26.47 7.82 8.37
N LYS A 34 -27.65 8.39 8.63
CA LYS A 34 -27.82 9.41 9.69
C LYS A 34 -27.43 8.90 11.08
N ASP A 35 -27.45 7.59 11.27
CA ASP A 35 -27.04 6.86 12.46
C ASP A 35 -25.54 6.47 12.46
N GLY A 36 -24.79 6.83 11.41
CA GLY A 36 -23.40 6.48 11.22
C GLY A 36 -23.17 5.07 10.68
N ALA A 37 -24.24 4.31 10.35
CA ALA A 37 -24.10 2.96 9.85
C ALA A 37 -23.51 2.94 8.43
N VAL A 38 -22.51 2.08 8.20
CA VAL A 38 -21.96 1.78 6.88
C VAL A 38 -22.55 0.45 6.42
N THR A 39 -23.23 0.47 5.27
CA THR A 39 -23.87 -0.73 4.74
C THR A 39 -22.92 -1.53 3.84
N ARG A 40 -23.23 -2.80 3.61
CA ARG A 40 -22.50 -3.60 2.61
C ARG A 40 -22.62 -3.01 1.20
N GLY A 41 -23.76 -2.38 0.87
CA GLY A 41 -23.96 -1.69 -0.40
C GLY A 41 -22.97 -0.54 -0.59
N GLU A 42 -22.72 0.25 0.46
CA GLU A 42 -21.71 1.32 0.45
C GLU A 42 -20.29 0.77 0.24
N ILE A 43 -19.93 -0.32 0.92
CA ILE A 43 -18.61 -0.96 0.77
C ILE A 43 -18.44 -1.51 -0.64
N LEU A 44 -19.45 -2.20 -1.19
CA LEU A 44 -19.41 -2.69 -2.57
C LEU A 44 -19.42 -1.56 -3.60
N GLY A 45 -20.09 -0.44 -3.32
CA GLY A 45 -20.00 0.76 -4.14
C GLY A 45 -18.57 1.30 -4.17
N ALA A 46 -17.92 1.40 -3.00
CA ALA A 46 -16.56 1.90 -2.87
C ALA A 46 -15.49 0.95 -3.44
N MET A 47 -15.67 -0.36 -3.32
CA MET A 47 -14.73 -1.40 -3.75
C MET A 47 -15.45 -2.55 -4.50
N PRO A 48 -15.89 -2.33 -5.75
CA PRO A 48 -16.84 -3.21 -6.43
C PRO A 48 -16.22 -4.47 -7.04
N PHE A 49 -14.91 -4.51 -7.25
CA PHE A 49 -14.28 -5.52 -8.08
C PHE A 49 -14.07 -6.87 -7.38
N GLY A 50 -14.24 -6.93 -6.05
CA GLY A 50 -14.00 -8.17 -5.30
C GLY A 50 -12.55 -8.66 -5.39
N ASN A 51 -11.59 -7.75 -5.64
CA ASN A 51 -10.17 -8.07 -5.75
C ASN A 51 -9.69 -8.86 -4.53
N SER A 52 -8.87 -9.87 -4.77
CA SER A 52 -8.25 -10.65 -3.70
C SER A 52 -7.13 -9.84 -3.06
N ILE A 53 -6.99 -9.95 -1.74
CA ILE A 53 -5.87 -9.38 -1.00
C ILE A 53 -4.84 -10.49 -0.80
N VAL A 54 -3.61 -10.23 -1.24
CA VAL A 54 -2.51 -11.19 -1.16
C VAL A 54 -1.26 -10.53 -0.56
N THR A 55 -0.34 -11.36 -0.09
CA THR A 55 0.99 -10.94 0.34
C THR A 55 2.01 -11.23 -0.75
N LEU A 56 2.78 -10.23 -1.14
CA LEU A 56 3.92 -10.33 -2.06
C LEU A 56 5.23 -10.08 -1.29
N SER A 57 6.34 -10.57 -1.82
CA SER A 57 7.68 -10.12 -1.42
C SER A 57 8.26 -9.26 -2.54
N LEU A 58 8.66 -8.03 -2.24
CA LEU A 58 9.31 -7.10 -3.17
C LEU A 58 10.66 -6.65 -2.63
N SER A 59 11.64 -6.47 -3.52
CA SER A 59 12.89 -5.80 -3.16
C SER A 59 12.62 -4.33 -2.80
N GLY A 60 13.48 -3.72 -1.98
CA GLY A 60 13.37 -2.29 -1.67
C GLY A 60 13.47 -1.42 -2.92
N GLU A 61 14.30 -1.82 -3.88
CA GLU A 61 14.41 -1.17 -5.19
C GLU A 61 13.07 -1.22 -5.95
N ASP A 62 12.44 -2.40 -6.03
CA ASP A 62 11.16 -2.55 -6.73
C ASP A 62 10.03 -1.85 -5.99
N LEU A 63 10.08 -1.77 -4.66
CA LEU A 63 9.14 -0.97 -3.88
C LEU A 63 9.23 0.52 -4.26
N VAL A 64 10.44 1.08 -4.31
CA VAL A 64 10.66 2.47 -4.73
C VAL A 64 10.19 2.69 -6.17
N LYS A 65 10.54 1.80 -7.11
CA LYS A 65 10.06 1.86 -8.50
C LYS A 65 8.54 1.81 -8.59
N THR A 66 7.89 1.00 -7.77
CA THR A 66 6.43 0.86 -7.74
C THR A 66 5.77 2.17 -7.28
N LEU A 67 6.36 2.86 -6.29
CA LEU A 67 5.92 4.18 -5.84
C LEU A 67 6.14 5.25 -6.92
N GLU A 68 7.28 5.22 -7.61
CA GLU A 68 7.56 6.10 -8.76
C GLU A 68 6.53 5.94 -9.88
N ILE A 69 6.21 4.69 -10.24
CA ILE A 69 5.19 4.38 -11.25
C ILE A 69 3.83 4.91 -10.80
N GLY A 70 3.47 4.76 -9.51
CA GLY A 70 2.22 5.30 -8.98
C GLY A 70 2.13 6.82 -9.04
N ALA A 71 3.26 7.52 -8.90
CA ALA A 71 3.33 8.97 -8.94
C ALA A 71 3.55 9.55 -10.35
N ARG A 72 3.70 8.72 -11.40
CA ARG A 72 4.14 9.18 -12.73
C ARG A 72 3.20 10.18 -13.41
N SER A 73 1.89 10.09 -13.19
CA SER A 73 0.93 10.99 -13.84
C SER A 73 0.83 12.36 -13.18
N ASN A 74 1.36 12.59 -11.97
CA ASN A 74 1.19 13.87 -11.26
C ASN A 74 -0.28 14.37 -11.18
N GLY A 75 -1.26 13.46 -11.16
CA GLY A 75 -2.67 13.84 -11.21
C GLY A 75 -3.16 14.37 -12.56
N GLU A 76 -2.32 14.42 -13.60
CA GLU A 76 -2.69 14.82 -14.96
C GLU A 76 -3.65 13.83 -15.63
N THR A 77 -3.66 12.58 -15.15
CA THR A 77 -4.56 11.54 -15.63
C THR A 77 -5.33 10.89 -14.48
N SER A 78 -6.58 10.48 -14.74
CA SER A 78 -7.41 9.75 -13.78
C SER A 78 -7.20 8.23 -13.88
N ARG A 79 -6.01 7.77 -14.27
CA ARG A 79 -5.70 6.34 -14.45
C ARG A 79 -5.69 5.52 -13.16
N GLY A 80 -5.78 6.18 -11.99
CA GLY A 80 -5.91 5.50 -10.70
C GLY A 80 -4.67 4.73 -10.26
N GLU A 81 -3.53 5.04 -10.84
CA GLU A 81 -2.23 4.41 -10.58
C GLU A 81 -1.58 4.86 -9.26
N PHE A 82 -1.98 6.02 -8.72
CA PHE A 82 -1.47 6.53 -7.45
C PHE A 82 -1.79 5.56 -6.32
N LEU A 83 -0.77 5.16 -5.56
CA LEU A 83 -0.88 4.15 -4.53
C LEU A 83 -1.26 4.79 -3.19
N GLN A 84 -2.40 4.36 -2.64
CA GLN A 84 -2.72 4.48 -1.24
C GLN A 84 -1.89 3.48 -0.47
N VAL A 85 -1.33 3.89 0.67
CA VAL A 85 -0.37 3.07 1.42
C VAL A 85 -0.74 2.97 2.89
N SER A 86 -0.32 1.87 3.53
CA SER A 86 -0.34 1.68 4.98
C SER A 86 1.01 1.15 5.44
N GLY A 87 1.51 1.65 6.56
CA GLY A 87 2.85 1.29 7.06
C GLY A 87 4.01 1.82 6.21
N ILE A 88 3.75 2.67 5.20
CA ILE A 88 4.77 3.34 4.38
C ILE A 88 4.60 4.85 4.54
N ARG A 89 5.71 5.58 4.66
CA ARG A 89 5.77 7.05 4.59
C ARG A 89 6.65 7.41 3.41
N VAL A 90 6.06 7.97 2.38
CA VAL A 90 6.75 8.36 1.15
C VAL A 90 6.64 9.87 0.96
N THR A 91 7.76 10.49 0.58
CA THR A 91 7.81 11.90 0.18
C THR A 91 8.08 11.98 -1.30
N TYR A 92 7.25 12.73 -2.02
CA TYR A 92 7.43 12.98 -3.44
C TYR A 92 7.79 14.45 -3.71
N ASP A 93 8.67 14.67 -4.66
CA ASP A 93 8.95 15.95 -5.30
C ASP A 93 8.40 15.90 -6.73
N MET A 94 7.22 16.52 -6.91
CA MET A 94 6.52 16.48 -8.20
C MET A 94 7.14 17.41 -9.25
N THR A 95 8.12 18.25 -8.87
CA THR A 95 8.86 19.10 -9.81
C THR A 95 9.91 18.31 -10.59
N LYS A 96 10.29 17.12 -10.11
CA LYS A 96 11.25 16.25 -10.78
C LYS A 96 10.66 15.50 -11.98
N PRO A 97 11.50 15.06 -12.93
CA PRO A 97 11.08 14.23 -14.04
C PRO A 97 10.33 12.98 -13.58
N THR A 98 9.43 12.50 -14.43
CA THR A 98 8.71 11.24 -14.23
C THR A 98 9.69 10.08 -13.98
N LEU A 99 9.38 9.23 -13.01
CA LEU A 99 10.25 8.15 -12.49
C LEU A 99 11.49 8.64 -11.70
N SER A 100 11.50 9.88 -11.23
CA SER A 100 12.53 10.40 -10.32
C SER A 100 11.93 11.33 -9.26
N ARG A 101 10.69 11.08 -8.84
CA ARG A 101 9.91 11.93 -7.93
C ARG A 101 10.02 11.50 -6.48
N VAL A 102 10.35 10.26 -6.18
CA VAL A 102 10.48 9.75 -4.80
C VAL A 102 11.74 10.34 -4.17
N VAL A 103 11.58 11.08 -3.08
CA VAL A 103 12.68 11.71 -2.32
C VAL A 103 13.09 10.85 -1.14
N SER A 104 12.12 10.29 -0.43
CA SER A 104 12.36 9.41 0.72
C SER A 104 11.23 8.41 0.86
N VAL A 105 11.58 7.19 1.30
CA VAL A 105 10.62 6.14 1.63
C VAL A 105 11.04 5.54 2.96
N LYS A 106 10.13 5.60 3.93
CA LYS A 106 10.26 4.89 5.20
C LYS A 106 9.18 3.82 5.31
N VAL A 107 9.56 2.64 5.79
CA VAL A 107 8.68 1.49 5.93
C VAL A 107 8.65 1.03 7.38
N ARG A 108 7.47 0.59 7.82
CA ARG A 108 7.29 0.06 9.17
C ARG A 108 7.93 -1.32 9.27
N CYS A 109 8.80 -1.53 10.25
CA CYS A 109 9.42 -2.83 10.48
C CYS A 109 8.35 -3.88 10.85
N GLY A 110 8.50 -5.10 10.33
CA GLY A 110 7.68 -6.26 10.75
C GLY A 110 8.42 -7.18 11.72
N LYS A 111 9.71 -7.42 11.42
CA LYS A 111 10.65 -8.21 12.23
C LYS A 111 11.29 -7.36 13.33
N CYS A 112 10.44 -6.77 14.16
CA CYS A 112 10.82 -5.98 15.32
C CYS A 112 9.79 -6.20 16.43
N ARG A 113 10.17 -5.97 17.68
CA ARG A 113 9.25 -6.08 18.83
C ARG A 113 8.33 -4.87 18.96
N ILE A 114 8.86 -3.68 18.71
CA ILE A 114 8.12 -2.41 18.75
C ILE A 114 8.13 -1.84 17.32
N PRO A 115 6.97 -1.56 16.70
CA PRO A 115 6.92 -1.10 15.32
C PRO A 115 7.50 0.32 15.19
N GLU A 116 8.53 0.46 14.37
CA GLU A 116 9.14 1.74 14.01
C GLU A 116 9.30 1.88 12.49
N TYR A 117 9.55 3.11 12.04
CA TYR A 117 9.74 3.44 10.63
C TYR A 117 11.23 3.57 10.32
N GLU A 118 11.71 2.74 9.40
CA GLU A 118 13.09 2.71 8.93
C GLU A 118 13.16 3.14 7.46
N ASP A 119 14.28 3.73 7.03
CA ASP A 119 14.50 4.01 5.61
C ASP A 119 14.53 2.70 4.81
N VAL A 120 13.96 2.74 3.60
CA VAL A 120 13.97 1.57 2.71
C VAL A 120 15.39 1.23 2.30
N ASP A 121 15.75 -0.04 2.43
CA ASP A 121 17.02 -0.59 1.96
C ASP A 121 16.78 -1.26 0.61
N PRO A 122 17.40 -0.77 -0.48
CA PRO A 122 17.18 -1.30 -1.83
C PRO A 122 17.46 -2.80 -1.96
N THR A 123 18.34 -3.34 -1.11
CA THR A 123 18.79 -4.74 -1.17
C THR A 123 17.93 -5.69 -0.33
N LYS A 124 17.09 -5.17 0.57
CA LYS A 124 16.22 -5.98 1.42
C LYS A 124 14.90 -6.30 0.75
N ASN A 125 14.36 -7.46 1.09
CA ASN A 125 13.01 -7.85 0.69
C ASN A 125 11.98 -7.44 1.76
N TYR A 126 10.86 -6.92 1.30
CA TYR A 126 9.73 -6.46 2.10
C TYR A 126 8.47 -7.24 1.75
N THR A 127 7.76 -7.71 2.78
CA THR A 127 6.45 -8.34 2.61
C THR A 127 5.37 -7.26 2.55
N ILE A 128 4.65 -7.21 1.43
CA ILE A 128 3.64 -6.18 1.13
C ILE A 128 2.28 -6.84 0.93
N VAL A 129 1.26 -6.28 1.54
CA VAL A 129 -0.13 -6.63 1.25
C VAL A 129 -0.63 -5.79 0.07
N ALA A 130 -1.11 -6.44 -0.98
CA ALA A 130 -1.63 -5.75 -2.16
C ALA A 130 -2.89 -6.42 -2.69
N GLN A 131 -3.64 -5.66 -3.48
CA GLN A 131 -4.80 -6.16 -4.22
C GLN A 131 -4.35 -6.78 -5.55
N VAL A 132 -4.97 -7.90 -5.92
CA VAL A 132 -4.86 -8.54 -7.23
C VAL A 132 -6.25 -8.84 -7.75
N SER A 133 -6.47 -8.49 -9.01
CA SER A 133 -7.70 -8.74 -9.78
C SER A 133 -7.73 -10.15 -10.33
#